data_AF-A0A1C5CNT8-F1
#
_entry.id   AF-A0A1C5CNT8-F1
#
_cell.length_a   1.000
_cell.length_b   1.000
_cell.length_c   1.000
_cell.angle_alpha   90.00
_cell.angle_beta   90.00
_cell.angle_gamma   90.00
#
_symmetry.space_group_name_H-M   'P 1'
#
loop_
_entity.id
_entity.type
_entity.pdbx_description
1 polymer ?
#
loop_
_entity_poly.entity_id
_entity_poly.type
_entity_poly.pdbx_seq_one_letter_code
_entity_poly.pdbx_strand_id
1 'polypeptide(L)' 'PAAVRAAARQVLDEAMRYDPPLEPDYLALVDPSDFTEIGDDFTGEAVLAVAARVGATRLIDNLPLTFGTLGAAS' A
#
# COMPACT_ATOMS: atom_id res chain seq x y z
N PRO A 1 10.13 -1.77 4.45
CA PRO A 1 8.65 -1.89 4.29
C PRO A 1 7.85 -0.89 5.15
N ALA A 2 8.17 -0.75 6.45
CA ALA A 2 7.49 0.16 7.37
C ALA A 2 7.36 1.61 6.86
N ALA A 3 8.46 2.18 6.33
CA ALA A 3 8.46 3.55 5.79
C ALA A 3 7.48 3.74 4.62
N VAL A 4 7.31 2.72 3.76
CA VAL A 4 6.33 2.76 2.67
C VAL A 4 4.90 2.76 3.21
N ARG A 5 4.60 1.90 4.20
CA ARG A 5 3.28 1.90 4.87
C ARG A 5 2.98 3.26 5.51
N ALA A 6 3.97 3.85 6.20
CA ALA A 6 3.82 5.15 6.83
C ALA A 6 3.55 6.27 5.79
N ALA A 7 4.33 6.31 4.70
CA ALA A 7 4.13 7.29 3.63
C ALA A 7 2.75 7.15 2.96
N ALA A 8 2.35 5.92 2.63
CA ALA A 8 1.03 5.68 2.05
C ALA A 8 -0.11 6.06 3.03
N ARG A 9 0.05 5.79 4.33
CA ARG A 9 -0.92 6.21 5.35
C ARG A 9 -1.06 7.74 5.39
N GLN A 10 0.04 8.48 5.35
CA GLN A 10 0.00 9.95 5.34
C GLN A 10 -0.79 10.52 4.17
N VAL A 11 -0.62 9.96 2.96
CA VAL A 11 -1.39 10.36 1.78
C VAL A 11 -2.88 10.05 1.96
N LEU A 12 -3.22 8.87 2.48
CA LEU A 12 -4.62 8.50 2.74
C LEU A 12 -5.25 9.37 3.83
N ASP A 13 -4.52 9.70 4.90
CA ASP A 13 -4.98 10.56 5.99
C ASP A 13 -5.30 11.99 5.50
N GLU A 14 -4.58 12.47 4.49
CA GLU A 14 -4.91 13.73 3.80
C GLU A 14 -6.18 13.58 2.96
N ALA A 15 -6.30 12.50 2.18
CA ALA A 15 -7.44 12.24 1.30
C ALA A 15 -8.76 12.05 2.06
N MET A 16 -8.71 11.59 3.31
CA MET A 16 -9.85 11.52 4.22
C MET A 16 -10.45 12.90 4.54
N ARG A 17 -9.74 13.99 4.28
CA ARG A 17 -10.18 15.38 4.55
C ARG A 17 -10.83 16.06 3.34
N TYR A 18 -10.88 15.41 2.18
CA TYR A 18 -11.55 15.94 0.99
C TYR A 18 -13.07 15.82 1.07
N ASP A 19 -13.78 16.48 0.15
CA ASP A 19 -15.23 16.41 -0.01
C ASP A 19 -15.60 16.04 -1.47
N PRO A 20 -16.15 14.84 -1.72
CA PRO A 20 -16.39 13.76 -0.76
C PRO A 20 -15.07 13.15 -0.22
N PRO A 21 -15.07 12.60 1.01
CA PRO A 21 -13.87 11.98 1.58
C PRO A 21 -13.55 10.66 0.89
N LEU A 22 -12.26 10.31 0.91
CA LEU A 22 -11.81 8.96 0.59
C LEU A 22 -11.65 8.17 1.90
N GLU A 23 -12.45 7.11 2.07
CA GLU A 23 -12.51 6.28 3.28
C GLU A 23 -11.75 4.96 3.05
N PRO A 24 -10.57 4.74 3.65
CA PRO A 24 -9.80 3.52 3.44
C PRO A 24 -10.47 2.26 4.03
N ASP A 25 -10.59 1.20 3.23
CA ASP A 25 -10.96 -0.15 3.67
C ASP A 25 -9.72 -0.87 4.23
N TYR A 26 -8.63 -0.88 3.45
CA TYR A 26 -7.34 -1.46 3.85
C TYR A 26 -6.18 -0.81 3.11
N LEU A 27 -5.00 -0.91 3.73
CA LEU A 27 -3.69 -0.62 3.15
C LEU A 27 -2.72 -1.69 3.67
N ALA A 28 -2.22 -2.54 2.78
CA ALA A 28 -1.37 -3.67 3.15
C ALA A 28 -0.18 -3.81 2.19
N LEU A 29 0.96 -4.25 2.71
CA LEU A 29 2.02 -4.84 1.91
C LEU A 29 1.91 -6.35 2.04
N VAL A 30 1.82 -7.06 0.93
CA VAL A 30 1.58 -8.50 0.89
C VAL A 30 2.60 -9.24 0.00
N ASP A 31 2.81 -10.51 0.31
CA ASP A 31 3.53 -11.44 -0.57
C ASP A 31 2.66 -11.73 -1.81
N PRO A 32 3.19 -11.58 -3.04
CA PRO A 32 2.40 -11.78 -4.25
C PRO A 32 1.96 -13.24 -4.48
N SER A 33 2.58 -14.22 -3.81
CA SER A 33 2.29 -15.64 -4.02
C SER A 33 1.04 -16.12 -3.28
N ASP A 34 0.76 -15.55 -2.10
CA ASP A 34 -0.34 -15.99 -1.23
C ASP A 34 -1.16 -14.84 -0.61
N PHE A 35 -0.80 -13.59 -0.89
CA PHE A 35 -1.45 -12.38 -0.37
C PHE A 35 -1.44 -12.27 1.17
N THR A 36 -0.51 -12.94 1.84
CA THR A 36 -0.28 -12.74 3.28
C THR A 36 0.54 -11.48 3.54
N GLU A 37 0.29 -10.81 4.68
CA GLU A 37 1.02 -9.59 5.02
C GLU A 37 2.51 -9.86 5.27
N ILE A 38 3.37 -9.02 4.70
CA ILE A 38 4.81 -9.09 4.94
C ILE A 38 5.21 -8.26 6.17
N GLY A 39 6.24 -8.75 6.87
CA GLY A 39 6.87 -8.07 8.00
C GLY A 39 7.67 -6.82 7.62
N ASP A 40 8.08 -6.04 8.62
CA ASP A 40 8.74 -4.75 8.39
C ASP A 40 10.18 -4.86 7.87
N ASP A 41 10.84 -5.98 8.17
CA ASP A 41 12.20 -6.32 7.72
C ASP A 41 12.20 -7.18 6.44
N PHE A 42 11.06 -7.35 5.77
CA PHE A 42 10.94 -8.16 4.56
C PHE A 42 11.80 -7.62 3.41
N THR A 43 12.43 -8.56 2.68
CA THR A 43 13.17 -8.33 1.44
C THR A 43 12.63 -9.24 0.34
N GLY A 44 12.55 -8.73 -0.88
CA GLY A 44 11.99 -9.43 -2.03
C GLY A 44 10.87 -8.65 -2.69
N GLU A 45 10.14 -9.34 -3.57
CA GLU A 45 8.96 -8.80 -4.25
C GLU A 45 7.76 -8.74 -3.31
N ALA A 46 7.01 -7.64 -3.40
CA ALA A 46 5.82 -7.39 -2.60
C ALA A 46 4.79 -6.62 -3.43
N VAL A 47 3.54 -6.62 -2.98
CA VAL A 47 2.48 -5.78 -3.54
C VAL A 47 1.96 -4.84 -2.45
N LEU A 48 1.97 -3.54 -2.71
CA LEU A 48 1.20 -2.58 -1.93
C LEU A 48 -0.23 -2.58 -2.45
N ALA A 49 -1.15 -3.13 -1.67
CA ALA A 49 -2.56 -3.18 -2.00
C ALA A 49 -3.34 -2.15 -1.17
N VAL A 50 -4.22 -1.41 -1.82
CA VAL A 50 -5.12 -0.45 -1.17
C VAL A 50 -6.55 -0.62 -1.70
N ALA A 51 -7.52 -0.47 -0.80
CA ALA A 51 -8.90 -0.28 -1.17
C ALA A 51 -9.51 0.83 -0.33
N ALA A 52 -10.42 1.59 -0.93
CA ALA A 52 -11.10 2.70 -0.28
C ALA A 52 -12.46 2.96 -0.93
N ARG A 53 -13.29 3.78 -0.27
CA ARG A 53 -14.58 4.23 -0.79
C ARG A 53 -14.61 5.74 -0.97
N VAL A 54 -15.31 6.18 -2.00
CA VAL A 54 -15.70 7.58 -2.20
C VAL A 54 -17.20 7.59 -2.44
N GLY A 55 -17.97 7.98 -1.42
CA GLY A 55 -19.42 7.79 -1.40
C GLY A 55 -19.80 6.30 -1.55
N ALA A 56 -20.59 5.98 -2.57
CA ALA A 56 -21.02 4.60 -2.83
C ALA A 56 -20.01 3.78 -3.65
N THR A 57 -18.98 4.41 -4.21
CA THR A 57 -18.04 3.77 -5.14
C THR A 57 -16.85 3.20 -4.37
N ARG A 58 -16.54 1.92 -4.60
CA ARG A 58 -15.34 1.27 -4.06
C ARG A 58 -14.22 1.28 -5.09
N LEU A 59 -13.08 1.83 -4.71
CA LEU A 59 -11.86 1.91 -5.49
C LEU A 59 -10.85 0.88 -4.97
N ILE A 60 -10.07 0.31 -5.89
CA ILE A 60 -8.96 -0.57 -5.58
C ILE A 60 -7.76 -0.13 -6.39
N ASP A 61 -6.57 -0.23 -5.81
CA ASP A 61 -5.32 -0.10 -6.54
C ASP A 61 -4.26 -1.03 -5.93
N ASN A 62 -3.30 -1.44 -6.75
CA ASN A 62 -2.18 -2.26 -6.33
C ASN A 62 -0.91 -1.86 -7.07
N LEU A 63 0.21 -1.82 -6.36
CA LEU A 63 1.52 -1.46 -6.89
C LEU A 63 2.55 -2.52 -6.51
N PRO A 64 3.18 -3.21 -7.47
CA PRO A 64 4.34 -4.06 -7.21
C PRO A 64 5.53 -3.24 -6.71
N LEU A 65 6.24 -3.75 -5.71
CA LEU A 65 7.42 -3.14 -5.08
C LEU A 65 8.47 -4.20 -4.79
N THR A 66 9.74 -3.82 -4.93
CA THR A 66 10.88 -4.66 -4.50
C THR A 66 11.54 -4.04 -3.27
N PHE A 67 11.69 -4.81 -2.20
CA PHE A 67 12.40 -4.41 -0.99
C PHE A 67 13.78 -5.09 -0.91
N GLY A 68 14.84 -4.31 -0.74
CA GLY A 68 16.21 -4.81 -0.66
C GLY A 68 17.21 -3.67 -0.84
N THR A 69 18.50 -3.99 -0.86
CA THR A 69 19.53 -3.00 -1.21
C THR A 69 19.36 -2.58 -2.66
N LEU A 70 19.29 -1.27 -2.92
CA LEU A 70 19.53 -0.71 -4.26
C LEU A 70 20.95 -1.08 -4.67
N GLY A 71 21.10 -2.21 -5.37
CA GLY A 71 22.38 -2.75 -5.80
C GLY A 71 22.16 -3.77 -6.91
N ALA A 72 22.50 -3.35 -8.14
CA ALA A 72 22.36 -4.07 -9.40
C ALA A 72 20.95 -4.13 -10.03
N ALA A 73 20.28 -2.98 -10.15
CA ALA A 73 19.58 -2.75 -11.40
C ALA A 73 20.67 -2.60 -12.48
N SER A 74 20.89 -3.67 -13.25
CA SER A 74 21.62 -3.62 -14.52
C SER A 74 20.72 -3.07 -15.62
#